data_AF-A0A660UA19-F1
#
_entry.id   AF-A0A660UA19-F1
#
_cell.length_a   1.000
_cell.length_b   1.000
_cell.length_c   1.000
_cell.angle_alpha   90.00
_cell.angle_beta   90.00
_cell.angle_gamma   90.00
#
_symmetry.space_group_name_H-M   'P 1'
#
loop_
_entity.id
_entity.type
_entity.pdbx_description
1 polymer ?
#
loop_
_entity_poly.entity_id
_entity_poly.type
_entity_poly.pdbx_seq_one_letter_code
_entity_poly.pdbx_strand_id
1 'polypeptide(L)'
;MNSNEYDKEKALLEELESYKREREKIKKLVGSIGGKNFVKKDRIINIVFLGIVVGLFIVEITTNIIPLYLSLEVAVLLISVKIVWLIQNITKMDHFLFWILNSIEFRINSLDKKISELGDIISGERNQ
;
A
#
# COMPACT_ATOMS: atom_id res chain seq x y z
N MET A 1 34.37 -17.28 32.86
CA MET A 1 33.47 -16.97 31.73
C MET A 1 34.17 -17.39 30.45
N ASN A 2 33.59 -18.31 29.69
CA ASN A 2 34.25 -19.03 28.59
C ASN A 2 34.23 -18.19 27.30
N SER A 3 35.36 -18.01 26.61
CA SER A 3 35.46 -17.17 25.40
C SER A 3 34.50 -17.59 24.28
N ASN A 4 34.16 -18.88 24.20
CA ASN A 4 33.23 -19.45 23.22
C ASN A 4 31.80 -18.89 23.35
N GLU A 5 31.36 -18.59 24.57
CA GLU A 5 30.01 -18.08 24.83
C GLU A 5 29.88 -16.61 24.41
N TYR A 6 30.95 -15.82 24.59
CA TYR A 6 31.04 -14.44 24.10
C TYR A 6 31.05 -14.36 22.57
N ASP A 7 31.73 -15.29 21.88
CA ASP A 7 31.78 -15.31 20.42
C ASP A 7 30.42 -15.71 19.82
N LYS A 8 29.69 -16.64 20.45
CA LYS A 8 28.31 -16.97 20.07
C LYS A 8 27.35 -15.82 20.30
N GLU A 9 27.44 -15.14 21.44
CA GLU A 9 26.59 -14.00 21.76
C GLU A 9 26.80 -12.86 20.75
N LYS A 10 28.06 -12.57 20.39
CA LYS A 10 28.39 -11.60 19.36
C LYS A 10 27.86 -12.00 17.97
N ALA A 11 28.02 -13.25 17.57
CA ALA A 11 27.50 -13.74 16.29
C ALA A 11 25.97 -13.62 16.21
N LEU A 12 25.26 -13.97 17.29
CA LEU A 12 23.80 -13.83 17.38
C LEU A 12 23.35 -12.38 17.33
N LEU A 13 24.05 -11.46 18.00
CA LEU A 13 23.77 -10.03 17.95
C LEU A 13 23.97 -9.44 16.54
N GLU A 14 25.01 -9.89 15.84
CA GLU A 14 25.30 -9.47 14.47
C GLU A 14 24.23 -9.98 13.48
N GLU A 15 23.76 -11.21 13.67
CA GLU A 15 22.64 -11.78 12.94
C GLU A 15 21.33 -11.03 13.23
N LEU A 16 21.07 -10.69 14.50
CA LEU A 16 19.88 -9.93 14.89
C LEU A 16 19.86 -8.52 14.27
N GLU A 17 21.02 -7.88 14.20
CA GLU A 17 21.17 -6.60 13.51
C GLU A 17 20.95 -6.72 12.00
N SER A 18 21.46 -7.79 11.36
CA SER A 18 21.25 -8.03 9.94
C SER A 18 19.76 -8.21 9.62
N TYR A 19 19.03 -8.98 10.43
CA TYR A 19 17.57 -9.12 10.33
C TYR A 19 16.82 -7.80 10.52
N LYS A 20 17.22 -6.97 11.49
CA LYS A 20 16.62 -5.63 11.68
C LYS A 20 16.83 -4.74 10.46
N ARG A 21 18.03 -4.73 9.89
CA ARG A 21 18.36 -3.95 8.68
C ARG A 21 17.55 -4.41 7.48
N GLU A 22 17.39 -5.72 7.31
CA GLU A 22 16.62 -6.28 6.20
C GLU A 22 15.13 -5.97 6.35
N ARG A 23 14.59 -6.10 7.57
CA ARG A 23 13.21 -5.71 7.88
C ARG A 23 12.95 -4.23 7.64
N GLU A 24 13.87 -3.34 8.01
CA GLU A 24 13.79 -1.90 7.75
C GLU A 24 13.78 -1.59 6.24
N LYS A 25 14.58 -2.30 5.44
CA LYS A 25 14.58 -2.18 3.98
C LYS A 25 13.24 -2.62 3.40
N ILE A 26 12.70 -3.76 3.83
CA ILE A 26 11.37 -4.25 3.40
C ILE A 26 10.29 -3.23 3.78
N LYS A 27 10.31 -2.70 5.00
CA LYS A 27 9.37 -1.67 5.45
C LYS A 27 9.47 -0.39 4.61
N LYS A 28 10.68 0.04 4.22
CA LYS A 28 10.88 1.19 3.33
C LYS A 28 10.39 0.93 1.92
N LEU A 29 10.65 -0.25 1.36
CA LEU A 29 10.16 -0.65 0.05
C LEU A 29 8.62 -0.68 0.04
N VAL A 30 8.01 -1.38 0.99
CA VAL A 30 6.54 -1.43 1.17
C VAL A 30 5.95 -0.03 1.40
N GLY A 31 6.60 0.80 2.24
CA GLY A 31 6.16 2.18 2.49
C GLY A 31 6.36 3.15 1.31
N SER A 32 7.33 2.88 0.44
CA SER A 32 7.53 3.63 -0.80
C SER A 32 6.48 3.29 -1.86
N ILE A 33 6.03 2.03 -1.88
CA ILE A 33 4.93 1.57 -2.73
C ILE A 33 3.59 2.04 -2.18
N GLY A 34 3.44 2.12 -0.85
CA GLY A 34 2.28 2.69 -0.14
C GLY A 34 2.13 4.21 -0.20
N GLY A 35 2.96 4.92 -0.98
CA GLY A 35 2.57 6.24 -1.46
C GLY A 35 2.70 7.42 -0.48
N LYS A 36 3.75 7.49 0.34
CA LYS A 36 4.00 8.72 1.15
C LYS A 36 4.06 10.02 0.31
N ASN A 37 4.46 9.92 -0.96
CA ASN A 37 4.46 11.04 -1.91
C ASN A 37 3.13 11.18 -2.67
N PHE A 38 2.39 10.08 -2.89
CA PHE A 38 1.06 10.10 -3.48
C PHE A 38 0.03 10.73 -2.54
N VAL A 39 0.04 10.40 -1.24
CA VAL A 39 -0.88 10.97 -0.25
C VAL A 39 -0.75 12.50 -0.15
N LYS A 40 0.48 13.03 -0.25
CA LYS A 40 0.71 14.48 -0.25
C LYS A 40 0.23 15.15 -1.53
N LYS A 41 0.52 14.55 -2.70
CA LYS A 41 0.05 15.06 -4.00
C LYS A 41 -1.47 15.00 -4.11
N ASP A 42 -2.09 13.90 -3.72
CA ASP A 42 -3.55 13.73 -3.73
C ASP A 42 -4.23 14.74 -2.81
N ARG A 43 -3.66 15.00 -1.62
CA ARG A 43 -4.18 16.04 -0.71
C ARG A 43 -4.11 17.43 -1.34
N ILE A 44 -2.99 17.78 -1.99
CA ILE A 44 -2.83 19.07 -2.68
C ILE A 44 -3.83 19.18 -3.84
N ILE A 45 -3.96 18.13 -4.66
CA ILE A 45 -4.92 18.10 -5.78
C ILE A 45 -6.35 18.24 -5.26
N ASN A 46 -6.71 17.60 -4.14
CA ASN A 46 -8.03 17.77 -3.53
C ASN A 46 -8.29 19.20 -3.06
N ILE A 47 -7.31 19.83 -2.41
CA ILE A 47 -7.45 21.22 -1.92
C ILE A 47 -7.60 22.20 -3.09
N VAL A 48 -6.78 22.05 -4.14
CA VAL A 48 -6.88 22.87 -5.36
C VAL A 48 -8.24 22.67 -6.03
N PHE A 49 -8.70 21.42 -6.13
CA PHE A 49 -9.98 21.10 -6.74
C PHE A 49 -11.16 21.71 -5.97
N LEU A 50 -11.15 21.58 -4.64
CA LEU A 50 -12.14 22.20 -3.77
C LEU A 50 -12.10 23.73 -3.89
N GLY A 51 -10.90 24.31 -3.96
CA GLY A 51 -10.72 25.75 -4.16
C GLY A 51 -11.31 26.24 -5.48
N ILE A 52 -11.17 25.48 -6.57
CA ILE A 52 -11.77 25.80 -7.87
C ILE A 52 -13.30 25.74 -7.79
N VAL A 53 -13.87 24.68 -7.18
CA VAL A 53 -15.32 24.55 -7.03
C VAL A 53 -15.89 25.70 -6.20
N VAL A 54 -15.31 25.98 -5.03
CA VAL A 54 -15.75 27.08 -4.16
C VAL A 54 -15.56 28.43 -4.85
N GLY A 55 -14.46 28.63 -5.56
CA GLY A 55 -14.20 29.85 -6.33
C GLY A 55 -15.24 30.10 -7.41
N LEU A 56 -15.65 29.07 -8.15
CA LEU A 56 -16.71 29.17 -9.15
C LEU A 56 -18.03 29.61 -8.52
N PHE A 57 -18.41 29.03 -7.37
CA PHE A 57 -19.62 29.44 -6.63
C PHE A 57 -19.55 30.90 -6.14
N ILE A 58 -18.39 31.36 -5.66
CA ILE A 58 -18.22 32.75 -5.20
C ILE A 58 -18.33 33.74 -6.37
N VAL A 59 -17.71 33.43 -7.50
CA VAL A 59 -17.77 34.26 -8.72
C VAL A 59 -19.20 34.32 -9.24
N GLU A 60 -19.91 33.20 -9.23
CA GLU A 60 -21.32 33.14 -9.62
C GLU A 60 -22.20 34.04 -8.73
N ILE A 61 -22.11 33.90 -7.40
CA ILE A 61 -22.86 34.70 -6.43
C ILE A 61 -22.56 36.19 -6.55
N THR A 62 -21.29 36.55 -6.75
CA THR A 62 -20.85 37.95 -6.75
C THR A 62 -21.22 38.65 -8.05
N THR A 63 -21.10 37.94 -9.19
CA THR A 63 -21.17 38.59 -10.50
C THR A 63 -22.55 38.47 -11.13
N ASN A 64 -23.37 37.45 -10.80
CA ASN A 64 -24.67 37.16 -11.43
C ASN A 64 -24.66 37.12 -12.98
N ILE A 65 -23.47 37.13 -13.62
CA ILE A 65 -23.31 37.12 -15.08
C ILE A 65 -23.60 35.74 -15.65
N ILE A 66 -23.33 34.70 -14.86
CA ILE A 66 -23.50 33.31 -15.27
C ILE A 66 -24.84 32.82 -14.71
N PRO A 67 -25.76 32.34 -15.57
CA PRO A 67 -27.01 31.78 -15.08
C PRO A 67 -26.78 30.44 -14.36
N LEU A 68 -27.54 30.23 -13.29
CA LEU A 68 -27.37 29.15 -12.30
C LEU A 68 -27.25 27.73 -12.91
N TYR A 69 -27.96 27.49 -14.01
CA TYR A 69 -27.94 26.18 -14.68
C TYR A 69 -26.55 25.86 -15.27
N LEU A 70 -25.85 26.86 -15.81
CA LEU A 70 -24.56 26.66 -16.47
C LEU A 70 -23.45 26.39 -15.45
N SER A 71 -23.50 27.07 -14.31
CA SER A 71 -22.57 26.79 -13.19
C SER A 71 -22.74 25.38 -12.65
N LEU A 72 -24.00 24.94 -12.50
CA LEU A 72 -24.32 23.60 -12.02
C LEU A 72 -23.81 22.52 -12.99
N GLU A 73 -23.96 22.72 -14.31
CA GLU A 73 -23.38 21.83 -15.32
C GLU A 73 -21.85 21.74 -15.21
N VAL A 74 -21.17 22.88 -15.04
CA VAL A 74 -19.69 22.92 -14.88
C VAL A 74 -19.27 22.22 -13.58
N ALA A 75 -20.01 22.41 -12.48
CA ALA A 75 -19.73 21.75 -11.21
C ALA A 75 -19.89 20.22 -11.32
N VAL A 76 -20.96 19.75 -11.97
CA VAL A 76 -21.18 18.32 -12.22
C VAL A 76 -20.09 17.74 -13.14
N LEU A 77 -19.70 18.47 -14.18
CA LEU A 77 -18.61 18.06 -15.08
C LEU A 77 -17.28 17.93 -14.33
N LEU A 78 -16.94 18.90 -13.47
CA LEU A 78 -15.77 18.82 -12.62
C LEU A 78 -15.82 17.59 -11.69
N ILE A 79 -16.92 17.38 -10.98
CA ILE A 79 -17.08 16.23 -10.09
C ILE A 79 -16.92 14.90 -10.85
N SER A 80 -17.47 14.78 -12.05
CA SER A 80 -17.32 13.56 -12.86
C SER A 80 -15.86 13.27 -13.24
N VAL A 81 -15.11 14.29 -13.66
CA VAL A 81 -13.67 14.18 -13.92
C VAL A 81 -12.91 13.74 -12.66
N LYS A 82 -13.29 14.27 -11.49
CA LYS A 82 -12.67 13.89 -10.21
C LYS A 82 -12.92 12.42 -9.86
N ILE A 83 -14.12 11.90 -10.13
CA ILE A 83 -14.47 10.50 -9.92
C ILE A 83 -13.63 9.60 -10.81
N VAL A 84 -13.51 9.91 -12.12
CA VAL A 84 -12.67 9.14 -13.05
C VAL A 84 -11.22 9.11 -12.59
N TRP A 85 -10.70 10.26 -12.14
CA TRP A 85 -9.35 10.37 -11.62
C TRP A 85 -9.13 9.52 -10.35
N LEU A 86 -10.12 9.50 -9.44
CA LEU A 86 -10.08 8.67 -8.24
C LEU A 86 -10.03 7.17 -8.61
N ILE A 87 -10.87 6.73 -9.54
CA ILE A 87 -10.92 5.33 -10.00
C ILE A 87 -9.55 4.91 -10.57
N GLN A 88 -8.95 5.75 -11.42
CA GLN A 88 -7.61 5.47 -11.99
C GLN A 88 -6.50 5.40 -10.93
N ASN A 89 -6.62 6.13 -9.82
CA ASN A 89 -5.69 6.02 -8.72
C ASN A 89 -5.90 4.75 -7.90
N ILE A 90 -7.15 4.29 -7.73
CA ILE A 90 -7.48 3.04 -7.03
C ILE A 90 -6.92 1.82 -7.79
N THR A 91 -7.06 1.78 -9.12
CA THR A 91 -6.58 0.65 -9.94
C THR A 91 -5.08 0.36 -9.78
N LYS A 92 -4.27 1.38 -9.49
CA LYS A 92 -2.82 1.21 -9.24
C LYS A 92 -2.56 0.47 -7.91
N MET A 93 -3.38 0.74 -6.89
CA MET A 93 -3.30 0.07 -5.60
C MET A 93 -3.79 -1.38 -5.71
N ASP A 94 -4.85 -1.62 -6.49
CA ASP A 94 -5.41 -2.96 -6.68
C ASP A 94 -4.40 -3.92 -7.33
N HIS A 95 -3.65 -3.45 -8.33
CA HIS A 95 -2.58 -4.24 -8.92
C HIS A 95 -1.52 -4.61 -7.88
N PHE A 96 -1.11 -3.67 -7.02
CA PHE A 96 -0.16 -3.98 -5.96
C PHE A 96 -0.71 -4.97 -4.92
N LEU A 97 -1.97 -4.80 -4.53
CA LEU A 97 -2.66 -5.73 -3.64
C LEU A 97 -2.70 -7.14 -4.24
N PHE A 98 -2.96 -7.25 -5.54
CA PHE A 98 -2.92 -8.50 -6.28
C PHE A 98 -1.54 -9.18 -6.21
N TRP A 99 -0.45 -8.42 -6.42
CA TRP A 99 0.91 -8.97 -6.32
C TRP A 99 1.25 -9.47 -4.91
N ILE A 100 0.79 -8.78 -3.86
CA ILE A 100 0.95 -9.24 -2.47
C ILE A 100 0.18 -10.53 -2.26
N LEU A 101 -1.09 -10.58 -2.68
CA LEU A 101 -1.93 -11.75 -2.48
C LEU A 101 -1.35 -12.98 -3.17
N ASN A 102 -0.90 -12.85 -4.41
CA ASN A 102 -0.24 -13.93 -5.17
C ASN A 102 1.05 -14.42 -4.47
N SER A 103 1.82 -13.51 -3.89
CA SER A 103 3.03 -13.88 -3.14
C SER A 103 2.71 -14.64 -1.84
N ILE A 104 1.64 -14.23 -1.14
CA ILE A 104 1.15 -14.92 0.05
C ILE A 104 0.61 -16.29 -0.32
N GLU A 105 -0.20 -16.39 -1.37
CA GLU A 105 -0.76 -17.65 -1.88
C GLU A 105 0.36 -18.65 -2.20
N PHE A 106 1.40 -18.22 -2.93
CA PHE A 106 2.56 -19.07 -3.22
C PHE A 106 3.27 -19.54 -1.95
N ARG A 107 3.43 -18.65 -0.95
CA ARG A 107 4.09 -18.98 0.31
C ARG A 107 3.26 -19.98 1.13
N ILE A 108 1.94 -19.81 1.18
CA ILE A 108 1.01 -20.71 1.85
C ILE A 108 1.06 -22.10 1.18
N ASN A 109 0.97 -22.16 -0.15
CA ASN A 109 1.07 -23.44 -0.87
C ASN A 109 2.41 -24.17 -0.62
N SER A 110 3.50 -23.42 -0.49
CA SER A 110 4.81 -24.00 -0.16
C SER A 110 4.88 -24.54 1.27
N LEU A 111 4.21 -23.87 2.21
CA LEU A 111 4.09 -24.35 3.60
C LEU A 111 3.22 -25.60 3.67
N ASP A 112 2.12 -25.63 2.93
CA ASP A 112 1.21 -26.79 2.88
C ASP A 112 1.93 -28.05 2.40
N LYS A 113 2.74 -27.93 1.34
CA LYS A 113 3.60 -29.02 0.86
C LYS A 113 4.58 -29.51 1.93
N LYS A 114 5.26 -28.60 2.61
CA LYS A 114 6.19 -28.96 3.70
C LYS A 114 5.48 -29.67 4.85
N ILE A 115 4.29 -29.19 5.24
CA ILE A 115 3.49 -29.82 6.29
C ILE A 115 3.07 -31.23 5.88
N SER A 116 2.65 -31.41 4.63
CA SER A 116 2.31 -32.74 4.09
C SER A 116 3.52 -33.68 4.10
N GLU A 117 4.68 -33.23 3.63
CA GLU A 117 5.93 -34.02 3.64
C GLU A 117 6.33 -34.43 5.06
N LEU A 118 6.24 -33.53 6.05
CA LEU A 118 6.47 -33.86 7.45
C LEU A 118 5.45 -34.89 7.96
N GLY A 119 4.18 -34.73 7.60
CA GLY A 119 3.11 -35.66 7.96
C GLY A 119 3.38 -37.07 7.42
N ASP A 120 3.84 -37.18 6.18
CA ASP A 120 4.17 -38.45 5.54
C ASP A 120 5.40 -39.11 6.18
N ILE A 121 6.43 -38.35 6.55
CA ILE A 121 7.61 -38.86 7.27
C ILE A 121 7.20 -39.42 8.63
N ILE A 122 6.42 -38.67 9.41
CA ILE A 122 5.93 -39.09 10.74
C ILE A 122 4.99 -40.29 10.65
N SER A 123 4.26 -40.43 9.54
CA SER A 123 3.36 -41.56 9.30
C SER A 123 4.10 -42.79 8.78
N GLY A 124 5.17 -42.61 8.02
CA GLY A 124 6.08 -43.67 7.59
C GLY A 124 6.89 -44.26 8.75
N GLU A 125 7.34 -43.42 9.69
CA GLU A 125 8.05 -43.87 10.91
C GLU A 125 7.15 -44.62 11.90
N ARG A 126 5.82 -44.44 11.85
CA ARG A 126 4.87 -45.17 12.71
C ARG A 126 4.44 -46.54 12.17
N ASN A 127 4.78 -46.86 10.92
CA ASN A 127 4.43 -48.13 10.25
C ASN A 127 5.65 -49.05 10.06
N GLN A 128 6.80 -48.73 10.66
CA GLN A 128 7.96 -49.62 10.87
C GLN A 128 8.05 -50.00 12.34
#